data_AF-A0ABD5QCK2-F1
#
_entry.id   AF-A0ABD5QCK2-F1
#
_cell.length_a   1.000
_cell.length_b   1.000
_cell.length_c   1.000
_cell.angle_alpha   90.00
_cell.angle_beta   90.00
_cell.angle_gamma   90.00
#
_symmetry.space_group_name_H-M   'P 1'
#
loop_
_entity.id
_entity.type
_entity.pdbx_description
1 polymer ?
#
loop_
_entity_poly.entity_id
_entity_poly.type
_entity_poly.pdbx_seq_one_letter_code
_entity_poly.pdbx_strand_id
1 'polypeptide(L)'
;MEPTEDGATPGETTVETAIQQYLDSVEAGNSRKNFQSTLATWKDWLRDERRVTTLEGLEVIDCRRYARHLKQRARDGDLKASAATTYYAYVRAFLTFCVADELLETNPAKAQRATDELPEDLGNTDRQFWQEEERQAIMRYADERAHDALEDGTNVSRERAFRDRAIVYLLGLSGVRGAEVFSEPSDDKRMGITWRDVELEAGAIRVLGKSRAYEYAQLPGPLRPSSGTTEFSSRLPMTGQSFQLGMPHRSIGPFASSYSV
;
A
#
# COMPACT_ATOMS: atom_id res chain seq x y z
N MET A 1 34.44 -21.62 30.28
CA MET A 1 33.91 -20.77 29.19
C MET A 1 33.44 -19.51 29.89
N GLU A 2 34.36 -18.56 30.04
CA GLU A 2 34.09 -17.24 30.63
C GLU A 2 33.27 -16.41 29.63
N PRO A 3 32.30 -15.61 30.10
CA PRO A 3 31.65 -14.62 29.26
C PRO A 3 32.66 -13.48 29.04
N THR A 4 32.85 -13.12 27.78
CA THR A 4 33.63 -11.93 27.39
C THR A 4 32.83 -10.71 27.78
N GLU A 5 33.29 -10.00 28.81
CA GLU A 5 32.81 -8.66 29.13
C GLU A 5 33.19 -7.73 27.98
N ASP A 6 32.18 -7.31 27.22
CA ASP A 6 32.30 -6.32 26.16
C ASP A 6 32.62 -4.96 26.81
N GLY A 7 33.77 -4.39 26.45
CA GLY A 7 34.43 -3.28 27.14
C GLY A 7 33.72 -1.94 26.97
N ALA A 8 32.55 -1.77 27.59
CA ALA A 8 31.95 -0.46 27.78
C ALA A 8 32.61 0.23 28.98
N THR A 9 33.27 1.37 28.73
CA THR A 9 33.77 2.23 29.79
C THR A 9 32.56 2.88 30.48
N PRO A 10 32.49 2.96 31.82
CA PRO A 10 31.33 3.54 32.52
C PRO A 10 31.08 4.99 32.07
N GLY A 11 30.01 5.22 31.29
CA GLY A 11 29.60 6.55 30.82
C GLY A 11 29.30 6.65 29.32
N GLU A 12 29.65 5.66 28.49
CA GLU A 12 29.40 5.71 27.04
C GLU A 12 28.10 4.99 26.63
N THR A 13 27.34 5.58 25.73
CA THR A 13 26.08 5.01 25.23
C THR A 13 26.36 4.06 24.07
N THR A 14 26.08 2.76 24.26
CA THR A 14 26.24 1.79 23.17
C THR A 14 25.24 2.06 22.03
N VAL A 15 25.67 1.79 20.79
CA VAL A 15 24.80 1.89 19.61
C VAL A 15 23.57 0.97 19.76
N GLU A 16 23.74 -0.20 20.38
CA GLU A 16 22.65 -1.14 20.66
C GLU A 16 21.60 -0.55 21.60
N THR A 17 22.04 0.01 22.74
CA THR A 17 21.14 0.65 23.70
C THR A 17 20.38 1.80 23.05
N ALA A 18 21.06 2.64 22.28
CA ALA A 18 20.43 3.75 21.57
C ALA A 18 19.42 3.28 20.51
N ILE A 19 19.73 2.22 19.75
CA ILE A 19 18.78 1.62 18.80
C ILE A 19 17.53 1.14 19.53
N GLN A 20 17.67 0.49 20.69
CA GLN A 20 16.53 0.01 21.46
C GLN A 20 15.65 1.16 21.95
N GLN A 21 16.25 2.23 22.50
CA GLN A 21 15.54 3.46 22.89
C GLN A 21 14.77 4.06 21.71
N TYR A 22 15.42 4.15 20.54
CA TYR A 22 14.77 4.65 19.33
C TYR A 22 13.58 3.79 18.93
N LEU A 23 13.74 2.46 18.87
CA LEU A 23 12.66 1.56 18.49
C LEU A 23 11.47 1.69 19.44
N ASP A 24 11.71 1.84 20.75
CA ASP A 24 10.67 2.03 21.77
C ASP A 24 9.89 3.34 21.62
N SER A 25 10.48 4.37 21.01
CA SER A 25 9.79 5.61 20.64
C SER A 25 8.95 5.52 19.35
N VAL A 26 9.21 4.52 18.49
CA VAL A 26 8.52 4.38 17.19
C VAL A 26 7.19 3.64 17.38
N GLU A 27 6.09 4.23 16.89
CA GLU A 27 4.76 3.60 16.89
C GLU A 27 4.80 2.18 16.27
N ALA A 28 4.05 1.25 16.88
CA ALA A 28 4.01 -0.14 16.46
C ALA A 28 3.50 -0.30 15.01
N GLY A 29 4.17 -1.17 14.23
CA GLY A 29 3.77 -1.49 12.86
C GLY A 29 4.96 -1.87 11.96
N ASN A 30 4.70 -1.98 10.64
CA ASN A 30 5.72 -2.35 9.64
C ASN A 30 6.93 -1.40 9.63
N SER A 31 6.75 -0.12 9.96
CA SER A 31 7.84 0.84 10.09
C SER A 31 8.86 0.40 11.15
N ARG A 32 8.41 -0.02 12.34
CA ARG A 32 9.30 -0.48 13.43
C ARG A 32 10.12 -1.71 13.02
N LYS A 33 9.50 -2.68 12.33
CA LYS A 33 10.20 -3.88 11.83
C LYS A 33 11.29 -3.54 10.82
N ASN A 34 11.00 -2.63 9.89
CA ASN A 34 11.98 -2.18 8.89
C ASN A 34 13.16 -1.45 9.52
N PHE A 35 12.89 -0.57 10.50
CA PHE A 35 13.94 0.07 11.31
C PHE A 35 14.77 -0.97 12.06
N GLN A 36 14.13 -1.88 12.79
CA GLN A 36 14.81 -2.89 13.59
C GLN A 36 15.78 -3.73 12.75
N SER A 37 15.31 -4.31 11.64
CA SER A 37 16.16 -5.13 10.78
C SER A 37 17.33 -4.33 10.20
N THR A 38 17.07 -3.13 9.71
CA THR A 38 18.11 -2.30 9.07
C THR A 38 19.15 -1.84 10.08
N LEU A 39 18.72 -1.35 11.25
CA LEU A 39 19.60 -0.84 12.29
C LEU A 39 20.42 -1.96 12.93
N ALA A 40 19.86 -3.17 13.08
CA ALA A 40 20.63 -4.34 13.51
C ALA A 40 21.77 -4.67 12.53
N THR A 41 21.47 -4.74 11.23
CA THR A 41 22.49 -4.97 10.20
C THR A 41 23.54 -3.87 10.16
N TRP A 42 23.14 -2.60 10.32
CA TRP A 42 24.06 -1.48 10.38
C TRP A 42 24.95 -1.53 11.62
N LYS A 43 24.40 -1.85 12.80
CA LYS A 43 25.15 -2.05 14.05
C LYS A 43 26.21 -3.14 13.88
N ASP A 44 25.83 -4.29 13.32
CA ASP A 44 26.75 -5.40 13.11
C ASP A 44 27.86 -5.01 12.14
N TRP A 45 27.53 -4.36 11.02
CA TRP A 45 28.52 -3.82 10.08
C TRP A 45 29.48 -2.83 10.76
N LEU A 46 28.95 -1.94 11.61
CA LEU A 46 29.74 -0.92 12.30
C LEU A 46 30.74 -1.57 13.28
N ARG A 47 30.29 -2.58 14.04
CA ARG A 47 31.15 -3.37 14.93
C ARG A 47 32.22 -4.11 14.13
N ASP A 48 31.82 -4.85 13.11
CA ASP A 48 32.71 -5.81 12.44
C ASP A 48 33.72 -5.10 11.52
N GLU A 49 33.29 -4.09 10.77
CA GLU A 49 34.15 -3.39 9.81
C GLU A 49 34.87 -2.18 10.40
N ARG A 50 34.26 -1.52 11.40
CA ARG A 50 34.76 -0.25 11.95
C ARG A 50 35.21 -0.33 13.40
N ARG A 51 34.85 -1.40 14.12
CA ARG A 51 35.11 -1.56 15.56
C ARG A 51 34.53 -0.41 16.39
N VAL A 52 33.42 0.15 15.93
CA VAL A 52 32.69 1.20 16.65
C VAL A 52 31.44 0.56 17.24
N THR A 53 31.32 0.62 18.58
CA THR A 53 30.21 0.04 19.34
C THR A 53 29.45 1.08 20.17
N THR A 54 29.98 2.30 20.30
CA THR A 54 29.40 3.42 21.06
C THR A 54 29.06 4.59 20.14
N LEU A 55 28.10 5.43 20.56
CA LEU A 55 27.72 6.62 19.79
C LEU A 55 28.84 7.68 19.77
N GLU A 56 29.59 7.78 20.85
CA GLU A 56 30.71 8.70 21.02
C GLU A 56 31.87 8.37 20.08
N GLY A 57 32.05 7.08 19.76
CA GLY A 57 33.01 6.62 18.74
C GLY A 57 32.52 6.76 17.30
N LEU A 58 31.27 7.17 17.07
CA LEU A 58 30.69 7.27 15.73
C LEU A 58 31.05 8.59 15.06
N GLU A 59 31.79 8.52 13.96
CA GLU A 59 32.17 9.68 13.16
C GLU A 59 31.45 9.72 11.80
N VAL A 60 31.51 10.88 11.15
CA VAL A 60 31.03 11.06 9.77
C VAL A 60 31.72 10.10 8.79
N ILE A 61 33.00 9.76 9.02
CA ILE A 61 33.71 8.82 8.15
C ILE A 61 33.07 7.43 8.19
N ASP A 62 32.44 7.03 9.30
CA ASP A 62 31.74 5.76 9.43
C ASP A 62 30.46 5.75 8.62
N CYS A 63 29.69 6.83 8.71
CA CYS A 63 28.51 7.03 7.87
C CYS A 63 28.86 7.05 6.37
N ARG A 64 29.98 7.70 6.01
CA ARG A 64 30.48 7.73 4.62
C ARG A 64 30.88 6.33 4.14
N ARG A 65 31.60 5.55 4.95
CA ARG A 65 32.00 4.19 4.58
C ARG A 65 30.79 3.25 4.50
N TYR A 66 29.77 3.45 5.34
CA TYR A 66 28.53 2.69 5.22
C TYR A 66 27.78 3.00 3.93
N ALA A 67 27.67 4.27 3.54
CA ALA A 67 27.10 4.66 2.25
C ALA A 67 27.84 4.00 1.07
N ARG A 68 29.18 3.96 1.11
CA ARG A 68 30.01 3.23 0.13
C ARG A 68 29.74 1.73 0.13
N HIS A 69 29.61 1.11 1.29
CA HIS A 69 29.27 -0.30 1.41
C HIS A 69 27.93 -0.61 0.73
N LEU A 70 26.90 0.21 1.00
CA LEU A 70 25.60 0.08 0.34
C LEU A 70 25.67 0.31 -1.18
N LYS A 71 26.48 1.29 -1.63
CA LYS A 71 26.72 1.54 -3.06
C LYS A 71 27.43 0.38 -3.75
N GLN A 72 28.40 -0.25 -3.08
CA GLN A 72 29.10 -1.42 -3.59
C GLN A 72 28.13 -2.59 -3.76
N ARG A 73 27.35 -2.91 -2.73
CA ARG A 73 26.29 -3.93 -2.82
C ARG A 73 25.28 -3.65 -3.94
N ALA A 74 24.97 -2.38 -4.18
CA ALA A 74 24.10 -2.00 -5.28
C ALA A 74 24.72 -2.21 -6.67
N ARG A 75 26.03 -1.97 -6.80
CA ARG A 75 26.78 -2.25 -8.03
C ARG A 75 26.93 -3.74 -8.30
N ASP A 76 27.10 -4.54 -7.25
CA ASP A 76 27.27 -5.99 -7.35
C ASP A 76 25.94 -6.73 -7.59
N GLY A 77 24.80 -6.03 -7.51
CA GLY A 77 23.47 -6.59 -7.73
C GLY A 77 22.82 -7.21 -6.49
N ASP A 78 23.53 -7.24 -5.36
CA ASP A 78 23.06 -7.78 -4.08
C ASP A 78 21.97 -6.91 -3.41
N LEU A 79 21.82 -5.66 -3.87
CA LEU A 79 20.91 -4.68 -3.30
C LEU A 79 20.40 -3.72 -4.38
N LYS A 80 19.12 -3.32 -4.33
CA LYS A 80 18.63 -2.24 -5.21
C LYS A 80 19.17 -0.89 -4.76
N ALA A 81 19.48 0.02 -5.69
CA ALA A 81 19.92 1.39 -5.38
C ALA A 81 18.90 2.14 -4.49
N SER A 82 17.61 1.96 -4.74
CA SER A 82 16.53 2.53 -3.91
C SER A 82 16.46 1.92 -2.51
N ALA A 83 16.77 0.62 -2.36
CA ALA A 83 16.86 -0.03 -1.07
C ALA A 83 18.08 0.46 -0.27
N ALA A 84 19.23 0.63 -0.92
CA ALA A 84 20.42 1.26 -0.33
C ALA A 84 20.10 2.68 0.20
N THR A 85 19.43 3.50 -0.61
CA THR A 85 19.00 4.84 -0.20
C THR A 85 18.03 4.79 0.98
N THR A 86 17.10 3.85 0.99
CA THR A 86 16.14 3.65 2.09
C THR A 86 16.83 3.23 3.38
N TYR A 87 17.77 2.27 3.32
CA TYR A 87 18.51 1.81 4.49
C TYR A 87 19.35 2.91 5.10
N TYR A 88 20.04 3.70 4.27
CA TYR A 88 20.77 4.86 4.74
C TYR A 88 19.86 5.91 5.38
N ALA A 89 18.67 6.13 4.82
CA ALA A 89 17.68 7.05 5.39
C ALA A 89 17.22 6.59 6.78
N TYR A 90 17.09 5.28 7.03
CA TYR A 90 16.76 4.75 8.36
C TYR A 90 17.87 5.02 9.38
N VAL A 91 19.14 4.79 9.01
CA VAL A 91 20.29 5.14 9.86
C VAL A 91 20.31 6.65 10.15
N ARG A 92 20.08 7.48 9.13
CA ARG A 92 20.04 8.94 9.30
C ARG A 92 18.89 9.41 10.20
N ALA A 93 17.72 8.77 10.12
CA ALA A 93 16.58 9.07 10.98
C ALA A 93 16.87 8.70 12.44
N PHE A 94 17.41 7.50 12.67
CA PHE A 94 17.90 7.06 13.98
C PHE A 94 18.91 8.06 14.58
N LEU A 95 19.93 8.46 13.82
CA LEU A 95 20.92 9.45 14.29
C LEU A 95 20.34 10.86 14.45
N THR A 96 19.20 11.17 13.84
CA THR A 96 18.48 12.42 14.12
C THR A 96 17.77 12.35 15.46
N PHE A 97 17.19 11.19 15.80
CA PHE A 97 16.65 10.93 17.13
C PHE A 97 17.75 11.03 18.20
N CYS A 98 18.92 10.43 17.98
CA CYS A 98 20.04 10.55 18.95
C CYS A 98 20.46 12.00 19.22
N VAL A 99 20.35 12.89 18.22
CA VAL A 99 20.60 14.33 18.45
C VAL A 99 19.46 14.98 19.24
N ALA A 100 18.22 14.59 18.98
CA ALA A 100 17.06 15.12 19.70
C ALA A 100 17.05 14.71 21.19
N ASP A 101 17.54 13.51 21.49
CA ASP A 101 17.69 12.97 22.84
C ASP A 101 19.05 13.29 23.49
N GLU A 102 19.81 14.22 22.89
CA GLU A 102 21.11 14.71 23.41
C GLU A 102 22.20 13.62 23.55
N LEU A 103 22.02 12.47 22.90
CA LEU A 103 23.01 11.38 22.82
C LEU A 103 24.14 11.69 21.81
N LEU A 104 23.89 12.61 20.88
CA LEU A 104 24.87 13.12 19.91
C LEU A 104 24.72 14.62 19.75
N GLU A 105 25.84 15.34 19.61
CA GLU A 105 25.79 16.78 19.33
C GLU A 105 25.31 17.08 17.91
N THR A 106 25.72 16.25 16.94
CA THR A 106 25.39 16.43 15.53
C THR A 106 25.12 15.09 14.85
N ASN A 107 24.37 15.11 13.73
CA ASN A 107 24.08 13.89 12.99
C ASN A 107 25.15 13.65 11.90
N PRO A 108 26.05 12.67 12.07
CA PRO A 108 27.12 12.41 11.10
C PRO A 108 26.62 11.91 9.74
N ALA A 109 25.44 11.29 9.68
CA ALA A 109 24.82 10.80 8.44
C ALA A 109 24.11 11.91 7.62
N LYS A 110 24.05 13.14 8.12
CA LYS A 110 23.60 14.31 7.32
C LYS A 110 24.72 14.99 6.55
N ALA A 111 25.97 14.69 6.85
CA ALA A 111 27.10 15.36 6.21
C ALA A 111 27.14 15.05 4.71
N GLN A 112 27.32 16.09 3.87
CA GLN A 112 27.36 15.96 2.41
C GLN A 112 28.36 14.89 1.95
N ARG A 113 29.56 14.89 2.55
CA ARG A 113 30.61 13.89 2.28
C ARG A 113 30.19 12.44 2.51
N ALA A 114 29.15 12.19 3.31
CA ALA A 114 28.61 10.87 3.55
C ALA A 114 27.50 10.53 2.55
N THR A 115 26.62 11.48 2.22
CA THR A 115 25.53 11.28 1.26
C THR A 115 25.99 11.18 -0.20
N ASP A 116 27.08 11.85 -0.58
CA ASP A 116 27.65 11.81 -1.93
C ASP A 116 28.11 10.40 -2.35
N GLU A 117 28.33 9.53 -1.37
CA GLU A 117 28.76 8.15 -1.59
C GLU A 117 27.60 7.17 -1.77
N LEU A 118 26.35 7.63 -1.71
CA LEU A 118 25.19 6.78 -2.00
C LEU A 118 25.11 6.45 -3.51
N PRO A 119 24.48 5.32 -3.87
CA PRO A 119 24.17 5.06 -5.27
C PRO A 119 23.18 6.11 -5.78
N GLU A 120 23.31 6.49 -7.06
CA GLU A 120 22.29 7.30 -7.71
C GLU A 120 21.02 6.44 -7.86
N ASP A 121 19.95 6.87 -7.19
CA ASP A 121 18.62 6.32 -7.41
C ASP A 121 17.98 7.09 -8.56
N LEU A 122 18.11 6.57 -9.79
CA LEU A 122 17.49 7.15 -10.99
C LEU A 122 15.95 7.04 -10.98
N GLY A 123 15.36 6.59 -9.87
CA GLY A 123 13.96 6.25 -9.79
C GLY A 123 13.71 4.88 -10.42
N ASN A 124 12.66 4.22 -9.93
CA ASN A 124 12.29 2.89 -10.42
C ASN A 124 11.55 3.03 -11.76
N THR A 125 12.31 3.16 -12.85
CA THR A 125 11.78 3.17 -14.23
C THR A 125 11.08 1.84 -14.58
N ASP A 126 11.36 0.77 -13.84
CA ASP A 126 10.80 -0.57 -14.02
C ASP A 126 9.59 -0.87 -13.11
N ARG A 127 8.83 0.14 -12.69
CA ARG A 127 7.50 -0.12 -12.12
C ARG A 127 6.62 -0.67 -13.24
N GLN A 128 6.57 -1.99 -13.37
CA GLN A 128 5.61 -2.68 -14.22
C GLN A 128 4.20 -2.36 -13.72
N PHE A 129 3.55 -1.41 -14.37
CA PHE A 129 2.10 -1.38 -14.43
C PHE A 129 1.68 -2.45 -15.43
N TRP A 130 0.56 -3.14 -15.16
CA TRP A 130 -0.01 -4.04 -16.14
C TRP A 130 -0.29 -3.28 -17.44
N GLN A 131 0.23 -3.80 -18.54
CA GLN A 131 -0.22 -3.36 -19.85
C GLN A 131 -1.72 -3.67 -19.99
N GLU A 132 -2.40 -2.98 -20.92
CA GLU A 132 -3.82 -3.20 -21.18
C GLU A 132 -4.09 -4.69 -21.44
N GLU A 133 -3.26 -5.32 -22.26
CA GLU A 133 -3.39 -6.72 -22.66
C GLU A 133 -3.26 -7.67 -21.48
N GLU A 134 -2.30 -7.42 -20.58
CA GLU A 134 -2.06 -8.22 -19.38
C GLU A 134 -3.22 -8.08 -18.39
N ARG A 135 -3.72 -6.85 -18.22
CA ARG A 135 -4.90 -6.58 -17.38
C ARG A 135 -6.14 -7.28 -17.91
N GLN A 136 -6.38 -7.22 -19.21
CA GLN A 136 -7.50 -7.91 -19.84
C GLN A 136 -7.35 -9.43 -19.73
N ALA A 137 -6.13 -9.97 -19.83
CA ALA A 137 -5.87 -11.39 -19.69
C ALA A 137 -6.21 -11.91 -18.27
N ILE A 138 -5.76 -11.22 -17.22
CA ILE A 138 -6.08 -11.63 -15.84
C ILE A 138 -7.56 -11.47 -15.50
N MET A 139 -8.22 -10.44 -16.05
CA MET A 139 -9.67 -10.25 -15.86
C MET A 139 -10.47 -11.38 -16.52
N ARG A 140 -10.15 -11.75 -17.77
CA ARG A 140 -10.79 -12.89 -18.45
C ARG A 140 -10.58 -14.19 -17.68
N TYR A 141 -9.36 -14.45 -17.21
CA TYR A 141 -9.08 -15.62 -16.40
C TYR A 141 -9.94 -15.66 -15.13
N ALA A 142 -10.11 -14.52 -14.45
CA ALA A 142 -10.95 -14.44 -13.26
C ALA A 142 -12.45 -14.63 -13.57
N ASP A 143 -12.92 -14.13 -14.72
CA ASP A 143 -14.28 -14.37 -15.21
C ASP A 143 -14.51 -15.85 -15.52
N GLU A 144 -13.59 -16.50 -16.23
CA GLU A 144 -13.62 -17.94 -16.53
C GLU A 144 -13.67 -18.75 -15.24
N ARG A 145 -12.78 -18.47 -14.27
CA ARG A 145 -12.78 -19.16 -12.97
C ARG A 145 -14.10 -19.01 -12.21
N ALA A 146 -14.72 -17.82 -12.27
CA ALA A 146 -16.00 -17.58 -11.61
C ALA A 146 -17.15 -18.29 -12.33
N HIS A 147 -17.09 -18.37 -13.65
CA HIS A 147 -18.04 -19.13 -14.47
C HIS A 147 -17.93 -20.64 -14.17
N ASP A 148 -16.73 -21.20 -14.25
CA ASP A 148 -16.47 -22.62 -13.99
C ASP A 148 -16.91 -23.02 -12.58
N ALA A 149 -16.75 -22.15 -11.57
CA ALA A 149 -17.18 -22.44 -10.20
C ALA A 149 -18.70 -22.60 -10.05
N LEU A 150 -19.50 -22.13 -11.01
CA LEU A 150 -20.94 -22.39 -11.04
C LEU A 150 -21.24 -23.83 -11.49
N GLU A 151 -20.35 -24.45 -12.27
CA GLU A 151 -20.44 -25.84 -12.69
C GLU A 151 -19.99 -26.80 -11.58
N ASP A 152 -20.61 -27.97 -11.50
CA ASP A 152 -20.25 -29.00 -10.52
C ASP A 152 -18.95 -29.70 -10.94
N GLY A 153 -18.01 -29.87 -10.00
CA GLY A 153 -16.75 -30.60 -10.23
C GLY A 153 -15.47 -29.76 -10.27
N THR A 154 -15.53 -28.47 -9.93
CA THR A 154 -14.34 -27.63 -9.84
C THR A 154 -13.62 -27.72 -8.49
N ASN A 155 -12.30 -27.52 -8.51
CA ASN A 155 -11.44 -27.56 -7.31
C ASN A 155 -11.45 -26.27 -6.47
N VAL A 156 -12.26 -25.26 -6.84
CA VAL A 156 -12.31 -23.95 -6.16
C VAL A 156 -13.74 -23.64 -5.76
N SER A 157 -13.95 -23.25 -4.50
CA SER A 157 -15.30 -22.91 -4.03
C SER A 157 -15.83 -21.66 -4.75
N ARG A 158 -17.16 -21.61 -4.89
CA ARG A 158 -17.88 -20.44 -5.43
C ARG A 158 -17.50 -19.16 -4.71
N GLU A 159 -17.44 -19.16 -3.37
CA GLU A 159 -17.09 -17.93 -2.65
C GLU A 159 -15.68 -17.45 -2.99
N ARG A 160 -14.73 -18.37 -3.14
CA ARG A 160 -13.34 -18.02 -3.47
C ARG A 160 -13.25 -17.47 -4.90
N ALA A 161 -13.87 -18.13 -5.87
CA ALA A 161 -13.81 -17.70 -7.27
C ALA A 161 -14.41 -16.29 -7.47
N PHE A 162 -15.56 -16.01 -6.85
CA PHE A 162 -16.19 -14.69 -6.92
C PHE A 162 -15.41 -13.61 -6.12
N ARG A 163 -14.79 -13.99 -4.99
CA ARG A 163 -13.91 -13.09 -4.24
C ARG A 163 -12.68 -12.71 -5.06
N ASP A 164 -12.01 -13.70 -5.65
CA ASP A 164 -10.81 -13.49 -6.46
C ASP A 164 -11.14 -12.60 -7.66
N ARG A 165 -12.28 -12.84 -8.32
CA ARG A 165 -12.81 -11.98 -9.38
C ARG A 165 -13.04 -10.54 -8.91
N ALA A 166 -13.72 -10.33 -7.78
CA ALA A 166 -13.95 -8.99 -7.25
C ALA A 166 -12.63 -8.27 -6.94
N ILE A 167 -11.63 -8.98 -6.39
CA ILE A 167 -10.30 -8.43 -6.10
C ILE A 167 -9.57 -8.01 -7.38
N VAL A 168 -9.57 -8.85 -8.42
CA VAL A 168 -8.91 -8.55 -9.70
C VAL A 168 -9.51 -7.30 -10.34
N TYR A 169 -10.84 -7.20 -10.36
CA TYR A 169 -11.53 -6.04 -10.91
C TYR A 169 -11.28 -4.77 -10.10
N LEU A 170 -11.30 -4.88 -8.76
CA LEU A 170 -11.00 -3.76 -7.87
C LEU A 170 -9.60 -3.22 -8.12
N LEU A 171 -8.57 -4.08 -8.03
CA LEU A 171 -7.17 -3.66 -8.21
C LEU A 171 -6.88 -3.19 -9.64
N GLY A 172 -7.45 -3.87 -10.64
CA GLY A 172 -7.21 -3.58 -12.04
C GLY A 172 -7.85 -2.26 -12.51
N LEU A 173 -9.00 -1.88 -11.95
CA LEU A 173 -9.79 -0.77 -12.51
C LEU A 173 -9.92 0.46 -11.61
N SER A 174 -9.72 0.33 -10.29
CA SER A 174 -9.86 1.48 -9.35
C SER A 174 -8.54 2.14 -8.97
N GLY A 175 -7.40 1.50 -9.25
CA GLY A 175 -6.07 2.00 -8.88
C GLY A 175 -5.78 1.99 -7.37
N VAL A 176 -6.66 1.40 -6.55
CA VAL A 176 -6.44 1.22 -5.11
C VAL A 176 -5.24 0.33 -4.84
N ARG A 177 -4.54 0.60 -3.75
CA ARG A 177 -3.40 -0.21 -3.30
C ARG A 177 -3.90 -1.38 -2.46
N GLY A 178 -3.18 -2.50 -2.50
CA GLY A 178 -3.52 -3.65 -1.64
C GLY A 178 -3.66 -3.29 -0.16
N ALA A 179 -2.78 -2.41 0.35
CA ALA A 179 -2.82 -1.98 1.74
C ALA A 179 -4.02 -1.07 2.10
N GLU A 180 -4.70 -0.50 1.10
CA GLU A 180 -5.91 0.31 1.27
C GLU A 180 -7.17 -0.57 1.39
N VAL A 181 -7.12 -1.81 0.87
CA VAL A 181 -8.29 -2.69 0.74
C VAL A 181 -8.19 -3.99 1.55
N PHE A 182 -6.99 -4.47 1.86
CA PHE A 182 -6.79 -5.69 2.64
C PHE A 182 -6.47 -5.39 4.10
N SER A 183 -6.82 -6.33 4.97
CA SER A 183 -6.47 -6.27 6.38
C SER A 183 -4.97 -6.51 6.59
N GLU A 184 -4.40 -5.82 7.57
CA GLU A 184 -3.02 -6.02 8.02
C GLU A 184 -3.06 -6.38 9.51
N PRO A 185 -2.78 -7.64 9.89
CA PRO A 185 -2.89 -8.09 11.27
C PRO A 185 -2.04 -7.30 12.28
N SER A 186 -0.97 -6.63 11.82
CA SER A 186 -0.11 -5.79 12.65
C SER A 186 -0.48 -4.31 12.71
N ASP A 187 -1.58 -3.89 12.07
CA ASP A 187 -2.08 -2.52 12.04
C ASP A 187 -3.59 -2.50 12.36
N ASP A 188 -3.94 -2.06 13.57
CA ASP A 188 -5.32 -2.03 14.09
C ASP A 188 -6.26 -1.12 13.29
N LYS A 189 -5.71 -0.15 12.54
CA LYS A 189 -6.48 0.73 11.66
C LYS A 189 -6.74 0.10 10.28
N ARG A 190 -6.03 -0.97 9.90
CA ARG A 190 -6.17 -1.65 8.60
C ARG A 190 -6.96 -2.94 8.76
N MET A 191 -8.28 -2.79 8.83
CA MET A 191 -9.21 -3.93 8.97
C MET A 191 -9.69 -4.53 7.65
N GLY A 192 -9.25 -3.97 6.52
CA GLY A 192 -9.72 -4.32 5.20
C GLY A 192 -11.09 -3.71 4.91
N ILE A 193 -11.44 -3.62 3.62
CA ILE A 193 -12.73 -3.09 3.19
C ILE A 193 -13.85 -4.10 3.48
N THR A 194 -15.00 -3.56 3.82
CA THR A 194 -16.24 -4.32 3.98
C THR A 194 -17.30 -3.81 3.02
N TRP A 195 -18.44 -4.49 2.96
CA TRP A 195 -19.56 -4.03 2.15
C TRP A 195 -20.06 -2.62 2.54
N ARG A 196 -19.84 -2.19 3.79
CA ARG A 196 -20.21 -0.85 4.25
C ARG A 196 -19.36 0.27 3.66
N ASP A 197 -18.22 -0.08 3.08
CA ASP A 197 -17.28 0.88 2.47
C ASP A 197 -17.55 1.06 0.97
N VAL A 198 -18.47 0.29 0.40
CA VAL A 198 -18.83 0.33 -1.03
C VAL A 198 -20.09 1.18 -1.23
N GLU A 199 -19.97 2.25 -1.99
CA GLU A 199 -21.06 3.13 -2.40
C GLU A 199 -21.38 2.90 -3.89
N LEU A 200 -22.26 1.94 -4.17
CA LEU A 200 -22.58 1.52 -5.55
C LEU A 200 -23.17 2.65 -6.39
N GLU A 201 -24.07 3.46 -5.82
CA GLU A 201 -24.72 4.59 -6.51
C GLU A 201 -23.72 5.69 -6.88
N ALA A 202 -22.77 5.94 -5.99
CA ALA A 202 -21.70 6.91 -6.21
C ALA A 202 -20.56 6.33 -7.06
N GLY A 203 -20.57 5.02 -7.33
CA GLY A 203 -19.46 4.32 -7.97
C GLY A 203 -18.16 4.49 -7.19
N ALA A 204 -18.20 4.45 -5.86
CA ALA A 204 -17.06 4.80 -5.01
C ALA A 204 -16.81 3.75 -3.92
N ILE A 205 -15.56 3.68 -3.46
CA ILE A 205 -15.16 2.88 -2.32
C ILE A 205 -14.36 3.72 -1.34
N ARG A 206 -14.72 3.64 -0.06
CA ARG A 206 -14.03 4.32 1.02
C ARG A 206 -12.80 3.52 1.45
N VAL A 207 -11.63 4.14 1.41
CA VAL A 207 -10.33 3.51 1.70
C VAL A 207 -9.53 4.33 2.70
N LEU A 208 -8.63 3.68 3.43
CA LEU A 208 -7.69 4.35 4.35
C LEU A 208 -6.46 4.83 3.57
N GLY A 209 -6.43 6.12 3.23
CA GLY A 209 -5.36 6.73 2.44
C GLY A 209 -4.01 6.77 3.15
N LYS A 210 -2.97 7.18 2.41
CA LYS A 210 -1.58 7.26 2.93
C LYS A 210 -1.45 8.23 4.11
N SER A 211 -2.31 9.23 4.17
CA SER A 211 -2.46 10.21 5.26
C SER A 211 -3.03 9.60 6.56
N ARG A 212 -3.48 8.34 6.52
CA ARG A 212 -4.33 7.70 7.54
C ARG A 212 -5.69 8.38 7.71
N ALA A 213 -6.12 9.21 6.76
CA ALA A 213 -7.50 9.67 6.64
C ALA A 213 -8.30 8.79 5.67
N TYR A 214 -9.62 8.73 5.86
CA TYR A 214 -10.50 8.06 4.92
C TYR A 214 -10.69 8.92 3.67
N GLU A 215 -10.52 8.29 2.51
CA GLU A 215 -10.61 8.89 1.19
C GLU A 215 -11.49 8.01 0.29
N TYR A 216 -12.03 8.55 -0.80
CA TYR A 216 -12.84 7.79 -1.75
C TYR A 216 -12.06 7.52 -3.04
N ALA A 217 -11.98 6.24 -3.41
CA ALA A 217 -11.50 5.80 -4.71
C ALA A 217 -12.69 5.50 -5.64
N GLN A 218 -12.52 5.76 -6.94
CA GLN A 218 -13.54 5.47 -7.93
C GLN A 218 -13.56 3.97 -8.21
N LEU A 219 -14.72 3.34 -8.07
CA LEU A 219 -14.96 2.01 -8.60
C LEU A 219 -15.18 2.10 -10.11
N PRO A 220 -14.83 1.05 -10.86
CA PRO A 220 -15.28 0.95 -12.25
C PRO A 220 -16.80 1.15 -12.29
N GLY A 221 -17.24 2.11 -13.11
CA GLY A 221 -18.67 2.29 -13.38
C GLY A 221 -19.29 0.97 -13.86
N PRO A 222 -20.61 0.78 -13.72
CA PRO A 222 -21.25 -0.49 -14.04
C PRO A 222 -20.80 -0.95 -15.42
N LEU A 223 -20.16 -2.12 -15.47
CA LEU A 223 -19.89 -2.83 -16.71
C LEU A 223 -21.26 -2.99 -17.38
N ARG A 224 -21.52 -2.19 -18.43
CA ARG A 224 -22.69 -2.42 -19.25
C ARG A 224 -22.57 -3.87 -19.76
N PRO A 225 -23.57 -4.74 -19.54
CA PRO A 225 -23.57 -6.02 -20.21
C PRO A 225 -23.45 -5.76 -21.71
N SER A 226 -22.52 -6.46 -22.37
CA SER A 226 -22.39 -6.44 -23.83
C SER A 226 -23.77 -6.62 -24.43
N SER A 227 -24.25 -5.58 -25.11
CA SER A 227 -25.63 -5.48 -25.58
C SER A 227 -25.84 -6.44 -26.75
N GLY A 228 -26.03 -7.71 -26.45
CA GLY A 228 -26.66 -8.67 -27.34
C GLY A 228 -28.08 -8.91 -26.86
N THR A 229 -29.01 -8.03 -27.22
CA THR A 229 -30.44 -8.30 -27.49
C THR A 229 -31.16 -6.97 -27.79
N THR A 230 -31.49 -6.82 -29.07
CA THR A 230 -32.67 -6.14 -29.66
C THR A 230 -33.01 -4.71 -29.22
N GLU A 231 -32.82 -3.79 -30.16
CA GLU A 231 -33.43 -2.46 -30.18
C GLU A 231 -34.95 -2.52 -29.89
N PHE A 232 -35.40 -1.76 -28.89
CA PHE A 232 -36.77 -1.25 -28.89
C PHE A 232 -36.71 0.28 -28.94
N SER A 233 -36.86 0.78 -30.15
CA SER A 233 -36.99 2.20 -30.47
C SER A 233 -38.24 2.78 -29.80
N SER A 234 -38.05 3.83 -28.98
CA SER A 234 -39.10 4.82 -28.75
C SER A 234 -38.51 6.22 -28.85
N ARG A 235 -38.35 6.67 -30.10
CA ARG A 235 -38.28 8.11 -30.40
C ARG A 235 -39.68 8.69 -30.20
N LEU A 236 -39.84 9.58 -29.23
CA LEU A 236 -40.91 10.56 -29.23
C LEU A 236 -40.51 11.73 -30.16
N PRO A 237 -41.32 12.12 -31.16
CA PRO A 237 -41.09 13.34 -31.90
C PRO A 237 -41.70 14.52 -31.14
N MET A 238 -40.84 15.47 -30.74
CA MET A 238 -41.26 16.83 -30.41
C MET A 238 -41.47 17.61 -31.71
N THR A 239 -42.71 17.80 -32.12
CA THR A 239 -43.07 18.91 -33.02
C THR A 239 -44.43 19.44 -32.65
N GLY A 240 -44.51 20.75 -32.41
CA GLY A 240 -45.74 21.43 -32.03
C GLY A 240 -46.70 21.60 -33.20
N GLN A 241 -47.98 21.35 -32.94
CA GLN A 241 -49.08 22.08 -33.56
C GLN A 241 -50.34 21.90 -32.70
N SER A 242 -50.97 23.03 -32.38
CA SER A 242 -52.22 23.13 -31.63
C SER A 242 -53.39 22.59 -32.47
N PHE A 243 -54.34 21.85 -31.88
CA PHE A 243 -55.76 21.90 -32.26
C PHE A 243 -56.68 21.33 -31.16
N GLN A 244 -57.89 21.88 -31.13
CA GLN A 244 -58.91 21.89 -30.07
C GLN A 244 -59.68 20.58 -29.83
N LEU A 245 -60.20 20.50 -28.58
CA LEU A 245 -61.48 19.96 -28.09
C LEU A 245 -62.07 18.64 -28.65
N GLY A 246 -62.37 17.73 -27.72
CA GLY A 246 -63.37 16.68 -27.91
C GLY A 246 -63.46 15.67 -26.76
N MET A 247 -64.03 16.06 -25.62
CA MET A 247 -64.65 15.09 -24.69
C MET A 247 -65.86 14.45 -25.41
N PRO A 248 -66.16 13.16 -25.20
CA PRO A 248 -67.08 12.86 -24.09
C PRO A 248 -66.77 11.57 -23.31
N HIS A 249 -66.99 11.68 -22.00
CA HIS A 249 -67.54 10.71 -21.05
C HIS A 249 -67.61 9.22 -21.45
N ARG A 250 -67.04 8.37 -20.58
CA ARG A 250 -67.81 7.35 -19.84
C ARG A 250 -67.13 6.93 -18.56
N SER A 251 -67.88 7.02 -17.47
CA SER A 251 -67.59 6.54 -16.12
C SER A 251 -67.77 5.02 -16.04
N ILE A 252 -66.86 4.30 -15.38
CA ILE A 252 -67.18 3.12 -14.56
C ILE A 252 -66.27 3.17 -13.32
N GLY A 253 -66.89 3.01 -12.14
CA GLY A 253 -66.32 3.21 -10.81
C GLY A 253 -65.47 2.05 -10.25
N PRO A 254 -65.15 2.10 -8.94
CA PRO A 254 -63.98 1.47 -8.36
C PRO A 254 -64.24 0.05 -7.85
N PHE A 255 -63.22 -0.79 -7.88
CA PHE A 255 -63.15 -1.97 -7.04
C PHE A 255 -61.90 -1.87 -6.14
N ALA A 256 -62.16 -1.64 -4.86
CA ALA A 256 -61.24 -1.91 -3.77
C ALA A 256 -61.47 -3.36 -3.30
N SER A 257 -60.40 -4.09 -3.01
CA SER A 257 -60.35 -4.97 -1.84
C SER A 257 -58.92 -5.41 -1.55
N SER A 258 -58.42 -4.89 -0.43
CA SER A 258 -57.54 -5.51 0.56
C SER A 258 -57.36 -7.03 0.50
N TYR A 259 -56.13 -7.49 0.77
CA TYR A 259 -55.83 -8.43 1.86
C TYR A 259 -54.36 -8.30 2.30
N SER A 260 -54.16 -8.03 3.59
CA SER A 260 -52.94 -8.34 4.36
C SER A 260 -53.15 -9.67 5.06
N VAL A 261 -52.14 -10.54 5.08
CA VAL A 261 -51.42 -11.08 6.26
C VAL A 261 -50.03 -11.49 5.77
#